data_AF-A0A9W7NN27-F1
#
_entry.id   AF-A0A9W7NN27-F1
#
_cell.length_a   1.000
_cell.length_b   1.000
_cell.length_c   1.000
_cell.angle_alpha   90.00
_cell.angle_beta   90.00
_cell.angle_gamma   90.00
#
_symmetry.space_group_name_H-M   'P 1'
#
loop_
_entity.id
_entity.type
_entity.pdbx_description
1 polymer ?
#
loop_
_entity_poly.entity_id
_entity_poly.type
_entity_poly.pdbx_seq_one_letter_code
_entity_poly.pdbx_strand_id
1 'polypeptide(L)'
;MALTVLTVASPFAPVGADPENEGTAEQVAGAIDAALVRAGHRSVVIAPEDSAVAGTLIPLARVHGGAHGQVPDERAQAAVLRRVAAVVAGAVEDHAPDLVHIHVRDFDVLLPPQDVPVLATLYQPLERYRLDALLSPRANLHLQPVSAAQTRGASPGLDLLPPLEIGVAVDRLHIRVPKRRFAVCLGDIEPEAGFHIALDAARQIDMQLLLCGGLSRGAEEQRYLQEEIRPRLDPKRRFLGRIGFGRKRWMLGAARCLLAPSLMSEPTPVAALEALACGTPVVAFPTGALADLVEPGVTGFLVKDAEEMARAIEDCETLDPDACRATARARYSLDGMTERYLSRFEELASGTAKAAGVA
;
A
#
# COMPACT_ATOMS: atom_id res chain seq x y z
N MET A 1 15.54 24.39 -6.12
CA MET A 1 14.96 25.41 -5.19
C MET A 1 14.51 24.64 -3.95
N ALA A 2 14.67 25.17 -2.74
CA ALA A 2 14.20 24.45 -1.56
C ALA A 2 12.67 24.58 -1.47
N LEU A 3 11.93 23.49 -1.69
CA LEU A 3 10.48 23.43 -1.56
C LEU A 3 10.05 23.34 -0.10
N THR A 4 8.88 23.88 0.21
CA THR A 4 8.09 23.61 1.42
C THR A 4 6.91 22.73 1.05
N VAL A 5 6.87 21.50 1.57
CA VAL A 5 5.76 20.56 1.34
C VAL A 5 5.00 20.35 2.63
N LEU A 6 3.68 20.56 2.59
CA LEU A 6 2.76 20.26 3.67
C LEU A 6 2.11 18.89 3.43
N THR A 7 2.55 17.87 4.15
CA THR A 7 2.00 16.51 4.10
C THR A 7 0.83 16.37 5.06
N VAL A 8 -0.32 15.89 4.57
CA VAL A 8 -1.51 15.57 5.36
C VAL A 8 -1.66 14.05 5.43
N ALA A 9 -1.27 13.48 6.57
CA ALA A 9 -1.39 12.05 6.84
C ALA A 9 -2.75 11.68 7.44
N SER A 10 -3.01 10.39 7.57
CA SER A 10 -4.21 9.89 8.24
C SER A 10 -4.26 10.34 9.70
N PRO A 11 -5.38 10.92 10.18
CA PRO A 11 -5.53 11.26 11.60
C PRO A 11 -5.75 10.03 12.50
N PHE A 12 -5.84 8.84 11.92
CA PHE A 12 -6.18 7.60 12.61
C PHE A 12 -4.99 6.66 12.83
N ALA A 13 -3.86 6.91 12.17
CA ALA A 13 -2.67 6.09 12.27
C ALA A 13 -1.41 6.98 12.32
N PRO A 14 -0.48 6.74 13.25
CA PRO A 14 0.73 7.52 13.35
C PRO A 14 1.66 7.25 12.16
N VAL A 15 2.50 8.24 11.81
CA VAL A 15 3.50 8.15 10.76
C VAL A 15 4.89 7.97 11.36
N GLY A 16 5.68 7.02 10.83
CA GLY A 16 7.07 6.77 11.22
C GLY A 16 7.28 6.24 12.65
N ALA A 17 6.21 6.06 13.43
CA ALA A 17 6.27 5.61 14.82
C ALA A 17 6.58 4.11 14.92
N ASP A 18 5.98 3.32 14.04
CA ASP A 18 6.24 1.89 13.91
C ASP A 18 5.95 1.44 12.47
N PRO A 19 6.98 1.45 11.60
CA PRO A 19 6.84 0.99 10.22
C PRO A 19 6.28 -0.43 10.08
N GLU A 20 6.27 -1.22 11.16
CA GLU A 20 5.76 -2.59 11.18
C GLU A 20 4.24 -2.69 11.34
N ASN A 21 3.61 -1.65 11.91
CA ASN A 21 2.17 -1.57 12.17
C ASN A 21 1.46 -0.48 11.36
N GLU A 22 2.21 0.29 10.58
CA GLU A 22 1.72 1.33 9.69
C GLU A 22 1.11 0.77 8.40
N GLY A 23 0.03 1.41 7.95
CA GLY A 23 -0.52 1.16 6.62
C GLY A 23 0.41 1.67 5.53
N THR A 24 0.11 1.30 4.29
CA THR A 24 0.89 1.72 3.11
C THR A 24 0.99 3.25 3.01
N ALA A 25 -0.08 3.97 3.31
CA ALA A 25 -0.13 5.42 3.23
C ALA A 25 0.83 6.07 4.25
N GLU A 26 0.82 5.60 5.50
CA GLU A 26 1.68 6.11 6.57
C GLU A 26 3.16 5.81 6.30
N GLN A 27 3.48 4.60 5.84
CA GLN A 27 4.86 4.24 5.45
C GLN A 27 5.39 5.12 4.32
N VAL A 28 4.56 5.39 3.31
CA VAL A 28 4.93 6.26 2.18
C VAL A 28 5.08 7.71 2.62
N ALA A 29 4.16 8.23 3.43
CA ALA A 29 4.23 9.58 3.98
C ALA A 29 5.53 9.78 4.80
N GLY A 30 5.87 8.82 5.68
CA GLY A 30 7.09 8.87 6.48
C GLY A 30 8.36 8.77 5.64
N ALA A 31 8.37 7.93 4.59
CA ALA A 31 9.50 7.83 3.67
C ALA A 31 9.71 9.13 2.88
N ILE A 32 8.63 9.76 2.42
CA ILE A 32 8.66 11.04 1.70
C ILE A 32 9.14 12.18 2.61
N ASP A 33 8.62 12.26 3.84
CA ASP A 33 9.06 13.23 4.85
C ASP A 33 10.57 13.15 5.11
N ALA A 34 11.09 11.94 5.34
CA ALA A 34 12.52 11.72 5.53
C ALA A 34 13.35 12.08 4.27
N ALA A 35 12.82 11.80 3.08
CA ALA A 35 13.49 12.13 1.82
C ALA A 35 13.53 13.64 1.57
N LEU A 36 12.43 14.37 1.83
CA LEU A 36 12.35 15.83 1.74
C LEU A 36 13.42 16.50 2.61
N VAL A 37 13.49 16.12 3.89
CA VAL A 37 14.47 16.68 4.83
C VAL A 37 15.90 16.38 4.39
N ARG A 38 16.18 15.15 3.97
CA ARG A 38 17.50 14.72 3.47
C ARG A 38 17.92 15.44 2.20
N ALA A 39 16.97 15.82 1.34
CA ALA A 39 17.20 16.61 0.13
C ALA A 39 17.32 18.13 0.41
N GLY A 40 17.16 18.57 1.67
CA GLY A 40 17.23 19.98 2.05
C GLY A 40 15.94 20.77 1.79
N HIS A 41 14.82 20.08 1.56
CA HIS A 41 13.49 20.69 1.50
C HIS A 41 12.90 20.83 2.91
N ARG A 42 11.91 21.71 3.05
CA ARG A 42 11.16 21.89 4.29
C ARG A 42 9.95 20.96 4.27
N SER A 43 9.95 19.95 5.15
CA SER A 43 8.80 19.08 5.36
C SER A 43 7.99 19.53 6.58
N VAL A 44 6.68 19.67 6.41
CA VAL A 44 5.71 19.93 7.47
C VAL A 44 4.65 18.84 7.39
N VAL A 45 4.41 18.12 8.49
CA VAL A 45 3.54 16.93 8.50
C VAL A 45 2.41 17.14 9.50
N ILE A 46 1.17 17.09 9.03
CA ILE A 46 -0.03 16.99 9.87
C ILE A 46 -0.30 15.50 10.10
N ALA A 47 -0.13 15.03 11.34
CA ALA A 47 -0.29 13.62 11.73
C ALA A 47 -0.61 13.49 13.22
N PRO A 48 -1.04 12.31 13.70
CA PRO A 48 -1.24 12.06 15.13
C PRO A 48 -0.03 12.44 15.97
N GLU A 49 -0.27 12.94 17.18
CA GLU A 49 0.77 13.44 18.10
C GLU A 49 1.84 12.41 18.49
N ASP A 50 1.55 11.11 18.34
CA ASP A 50 2.47 10.00 18.57
C ASP A 50 3.25 9.57 17.32
N SER A 51 3.21 10.37 16.24
CA SER A 51 4.01 10.17 15.02
C SER A 51 5.48 10.54 15.23
N ALA A 52 6.38 9.81 14.58
CA ALA A 52 7.82 10.10 14.55
C ALA A 52 8.24 10.56 13.15
N VAL A 53 8.15 11.87 12.92
CA VAL A 53 8.51 12.51 11.65
C VAL A 53 9.93 13.09 11.70
N ALA A 54 10.60 13.16 10.55
CA ALA A 54 11.87 13.84 10.34
C ALA A 54 11.70 15.36 10.19
N GLY A 55 10.59 15.81 9.62
CA GLY A 55 10.25 17.22 9.43
C GLY A 55 9.63 17.90 10.66
N THR A 56 8.81 18.92 10.42
CA THR A 56 8.04 19.61 11.47
C THR A 56 6.68 18.94 11.64
N LEU A 57 6.38 18.43 12.84
CA LEU A 57 5.06 17.87 13.16
C LEU A 57 4.07 18.98 13.54
N ILE A 58 2.90 18.99 12.89
CA ILE A 58 1.69 19.64 13.38
C ILE A 58 0.83 18.54 14.02
N PRO A 59 0.82 18.44 15.36
CA PRO A 59 0.22 17.29 16.03
C PRO A 59 -1.31 17.35 15.99
N LEU A 60 -1.92 16.22 15.67
CA LEU A 60 -3.35 15.97 15.83
C LEU A 60 -3.59 15.17 17.11
N ALA A 61 -4.54 15.61 17.92
CA ALA A 61 -4.96 14.87 19.11
C ALA A 61 -5.42 13.46 18.73
N ARG A 62 -4.98 12.45 19.50
CA ARG A 62 -5.26 11.05 19.17
C ARG A 62 -6.76 10.76 19.15
N VAL A 63 -7.26 10.45 17.97
CA VAL A 63 -8.63 9.93 17.80
C VAL A 63 -8.59 8.45 18.14
N HIS A 64 -8.86 8.14 19.41
CA HIS A 64 -9.08 6.77 19.81
C HIS A 64 -10.39 6.32 19.16
N GLY A 65 -10.31 5.23 18.39
CA GLY A 65 -11.47 4.41 18.10
C GLY A 65 -12.28 4.19 19.39
N GLY A 66 -13.61 4.19 19.30
CA GLY A 66 -14.50 4.04 20.46
C GLY A 66 -14.11 2.84 21.34
N ALA A 67 -14.66 2.78 22.56
CA ALA A 67 -14.36 1.76 23.57
C ALA A 67 -14.05 0.39 22.91
N HIS A 68 -12.86 -0.15 23.18
CA HIS A 68 -12.30 -1.39 22.60
C HIS A 68 -11.56 -1.30 21.26
N GLY A 69 -11.12 -0.11 20.82
CA GLY A 69 -10.23 0.00 19.65
C GLY A 69 -10.97 -0.25 18.33
N GLN A 70 -12.27 0.06 18.28
CA GLN A 70 -13.05 -0.01 17.05
C GLN A 70 -12.70 1.17 16.14
N VAL A 71 -12.47 0.91 14.85
CA VAL A 71 -12.41 1.95 13.82
C VAL A 71 -13.63 2.87 13.99
N PRO A 72 -13.47 4.20 14.09
CA PRO A 72 -14.61 5.11 14.20
C PRO A 72 -15.58 4.87 13.05
N ASP A 73 -16.89 4.91 13.30
CA ASP A 73 -17.87 4.82 12.21
C ASP A 73 -17.68 5.97 11.19
N GLU A 74 -18.24 5.83 9.99
CA GLU A 74 -18.06 6.82 8.91
C GLU A 74 -18.45 8.24 9.33
N ARG A 75 -19.45 8.40 10.21
CA ARG A 75 -19.88 9.72 10.70
C ARG A 75 -18.83 10.33 11.63
N ALA A 76 -18.29 9.52 12.53
CA ALA A 76 -17.21 9.93 13.42
C ALA A 76 -15.93 10.25 12.63
N GLN A 77 -15.59 9.46 11.62
CA GLN A 77 -14.47 9.74 10.71
C GLN A 77 -14.67 11.08 10.00
N ALA A 78 -15.84 11.31 9.40
CA ALA A 78 -16.15 12.57 8.72
C ALA A 78 -16.06 13.79 9.67
N ALA A 79 -16.51 13.65 10.93
CA ALA A 79 -16.40 14.72 11.91
C ALA A 79 -14.95 15.05 12.28
N VAL A 80 -14.08 14.03 12.38
CA VAL A 80 -12.64 14.21 12.58
C VAL A 80 -12.03 14.92 11.38
N LEU A 81 -12.30 14.46 10.17
CA LEU A 81 -11.75 15.04 8.95
C LEU A 81 -12.13 16.51 8.77
N ARG A 82 -13.35 16.92 9.14
CA ARG A 82 -13.73 18.35 9.13
C ARG A 82 -12.90 19.20 10.10
N ARG A 83 -12.49 18.66 11.25
CA ARG A 83 -11.59 19.35 12.17
C ARG A 83 -10.18 19.43 11.60
N VAL A 84 -9.72 18.34 10.97
CA VAL A 84 -8.42 18.31 10.29
C VAL A 84 -8.39 19.31 9.13
N ALA A 85 -9.48 19.48 8.37
CA ALA A 85 -9.57 20.47 7.30
C ALA A 85 -9.30 21.91 7.79
N ALA A 86 -9.77 22.28 8.99
CA ALA A 86 -9.47 23.57 9.59
C ALA A 86 -7.98 23.71 9.96
N VAL A 87 -7.35 22.62 10.44
CA VAL A 87 -5.90 22.58 10.71
C VAL A 87 -5.10 22.72 9.41
N VAL A 88 -5.52 22.04 8.33
CA VAL A 88 -4.90 22.16 7.01
C VAL A 88 -4.96 23.61 6.52
N ALA A 89 -6.12 24.25 6.59
CA ALA A 89 -6.29 25.64 6.16
C ALA A 89 -5.37 26.62 6.94
N GLY A 90 -5.29 26.47 8.27
CA GLY A 90 -4.39 27.28 9.09
C GLY A 90 -2.90 26.99 8.80
N ALA A 91 -2.53 25.73 8.62
CA ALA A 91 -1.16 25.35 8.28
C ALA A 91 -0.71 25.90 6.92
N VAL A 92 -1.61 25.99 5.94
CA VAL A 92 -1.31 26.62 4.65
C VAL A 92 -1.02 28.12 4.83
N GLU A 93 -1.75 28.81 5.71
CA GLU A 93 -1.50 30.23 6.02
C GLU A 93 -0.19 30.44 6.79
N ASP A 94 0.06 29.63 7.81
CA ASP A 94 1.22 29.77 8.69
C ASP A 94 2.54 29.37 8.03
N HIS A 95 2.50 28.39 7.13
CA HIS A 95 3.70 27.82 6.51
C HIS A 95 3.92 28.22 5.06
N ALA A 96 2.89 28.73 4.37
CA ALA A 96 2.91 29.08 2.94
C ALA A 96 3.61 28.00 2.08
N PRO A 97 3.09 26.76 2.07
CA PRO A 97 3.73 25.65 1.35
C PRO A 97 3.65 25.85 -0.16
N ASP A 98 4.67 25.36 -0.88
CA ASP A 98 4.67 25.29 -2.33
C ASP A 98 3.73 24.19 -2.86
N LEU A 99 3.46 23.17 -2.03
CA LEU A 99 2.61 22.04 -2.34
C LEU A 99 1.98 21.46 -1.07
N VAL A 100 0.70 21.07 -1.16
CA VAL A 100 0.03 20.23 -0.15
C VAL A 100 -0.08 18.80 -0.67
N HIS A 101 0.38 17.81 0.08
CA HIS A 101 0.34 16.40 -0.31
C HIS A 101 -0.55 15.59 0.65
N ILE A 102 -1.67 15.08 0.16
CA ILE A 102 -2.69 14.40 0.95
C ILE A 102 -2.61 12.88 0.73
N HIS A 103 -2.51 12.13 1.84
CA HIS A 103 -2.45 10.66 1.87
C HIS A 103 -3.74 10.00 2.38
N VAL A 104 -4.82 10.77 2.51
CA VAL A 104 -6.10 10.34 3.07
C VAL A 104 -7.08 10.03 1.95
N ARG A 105 -7.87 8.94 2.08
CA ARG A 105 -8.89 8.55 1.09
C ARG A 105 -9.86 9.70 0.79
N ASP A 106 -10.43 10.29 1.82
CA ASP A 106 -11.41 11.38 1.74
C ASP A 106 -10.72 12.74 1.58
N PHE A 107 -9.77 12.81 0.63
CA PHE A 107 -8.93 13.98 0.38
C PHE A 107 -9.74 15.24 0.03
N ASP A 108 -10.93 15.07 -0.56
CA ASP A 108 -11.83 16.16 -0.96
C ASP A 108 -12.26 17.02 0.22
N VAL A 109 -12.43 16.40 1.39
CA VAL A 109 -12.78 17.10 2.64
C VAL A 109 -11.62 17.95 3.15
N LEU A 110 -10.39 17.62 2.77
CA LEU A 110 -9.15 18.20 3.26
C LEU A 110 -8.55 19.24 2.30
N LEU A 111 -9.22 19.53 1.18
CA LEU A 111 -8.72 20.52 0.22
C LEU A 111 -8.70 21.92 0.87
N PRO A 112 -7.53 22.58 0.92
CA PRO A 112 -7.44 23.92 1.48
C PRO A 112 -8.22 24.93 0.62
N PRO A 113 -8.90 25.93 1.20
CA PRO A 113 -9.58 26.97 0.42
C PRO A 113 -8.63 27.87 -0.36
N GLN A 114 -7.36 27.95 0.05
CA GLN A 114 -6.33 28.75 -0.60
C GLN A 114 -5.91 28.16 -1.95
N ASP A 115 -5.43 29.01 -2.86
CA ASP A 115 -4.92 28.63 -4.17
C ASP A 115 -3.48 28.12 -4.07
N VAL A 116 -3.34 26.88 -3.60
CA VAL A 116 -2.08 26.15 -3.49
C VAL A 116 -2.18 24.83 -4.26
N PRO A 117 -1.12 24.40 -4.99
CA PRO A 117 -1.08 23.08 -5.59
C PRO A 117 -1.34 21.98 -4.55
N VAL A 118 -2.21 21.04 -4.90
CA VAL A 118 -2.56 19.88 -4.07
C VAL A 118 -2.29 18.60 -4.84
N LEU A 119 -1.51 17.70 -4.27
CA LEU A 119 -1.36 16.33 -4.74
C LEU A 119 -2.15 15.39 -3.82
N ALA A 120 -3.06 14.59 -4.35
CA ALA A 120 -3.71 13.51 -3.61
C ALA A 120 -3.24 12.15 -4.13
N THR A 121 -2.67 11.31 -3.26
CA THR A 121 -2.21 9.96 -3.64
C THR A 121 -3.30 8.92 -3.42
N LEU A 122 -3.62 8.17 -4.48
CA LEU A 122 -4.76 7.27 -4.52
C LEU A 122 -4.36 5.83 -4.16
N TYR A 123 -4.26 5.50 -2.87
CA TYR A 123 -3.87 4.16 -2.39
C TYR A 123 -4.93 3.05 -2.56
N GLN A 124 -6.20 3.42 -2.79
CA GLN A 124 -7.31 2.48 -2.88
C GLN A 124 -7.79 2.30 -4.33
N PRO A 125 -8.57 1.24 -4.65
CA PRO A 125 -9.28 1.17 -5.92
C PRO A 125 -10.08 2.46 -6.17
N LEU A 126 -10.16 2.91 -7.43
CA LEU A 126 -10.77 4.21 -7.78
C LEU A 126 -12.25 4.27 -7.37
N GLU A 127 -12.93 3.13 -7.36
CA GLU A 127 -14.33 2.95 -6.98
C GLU A 127 -14.58 3.22 -5.49
N ARG A 128 -13.53 3.21 -4.67
CA ARG A 128 -13.61 3.56 -3.23
C ARG A 128 -13.51 5.06 -2.97
N TYR A 129 -13.23 5.87 -4.01
CA TYR A 129 -13.26 7.32 -3.92
C TYR A 129 -14.59 7.85 -4.43
N ARG A 130 -14.99 9.01 -3.91
CA ARG A 130 -16.19 9.66 -4.43
C ARG A 130 -15.95 10.18 -5.84
N LEU A 131 -16.87 9.89 -6.75
CA LEU A 131 -16.73 10.27 -8.15
C LEU A 131 -16.66 11.79 -8.35
N ASP A 132 -17.40 12.57 -7.55
CA ASP A 132 -17.37 14.04 -7.61
C ASP A 132 -16.04 14.62 -7.09
N ALA A 133 -15.36 13.94 -6.16
CA ALA A 133 -14.01 14.29 -5.74
C ALA A 133 -12.99 14.04 -6.85
N LEU A 134 -13.08 12.89 -7.53
CA LEU A 134 -12.18 12.53 -8.62
C LEU A 134 -12.37 13.40 -9.87
N LEU A 135 -13.59 13.88 -10.13
CA LEU A 135 -13.95 14.77 -11.24
C LEU A 135 -13.93 16.26 -10.85
N SER A 136 -13.28 16.60 -9.73
CA SER A 136 -13.24 17.97 -9.23
C SER A 136 -12.67 18.92 -10.29
N PRO A 137 -13.34 20.06 -10.59
CA PRO A 137 -12.86 21.03 -11.57
C PRO A 137 -11.72 21.93 -11.03
N ARG A 138 -11.23 21.64 -9.82
CA ARG A 138 -10.20 22.41 -9.15
C ARG A 138 -8.87 22.29 -9.91
N ALA A 139 -8.47 23.35 -10.60
CA ALA A 139 -7.32 23.33 -11.53
C ALA A 139 -5.96 22.99 -10.88
N ASN A 140 -5.80 23.26 -9.59
CA ASN A 140 -4.58 23.01 -8.82
C ASN A 140 -4.65 21.69 -8.00
N LEU A 141 -5.65 20.83 -8.26
CA LEU A 141 -5.73 19.50 -7.67
C LEU A 141 -5.19 18.47 -8.67
N HIS A 142 -4.23 17.67 -8.22
CA HIS A 142 -3.61 16.64 -9.01
C HIS A 142 -3.77 15.27 -8.34
N LEU A 143 -4.22 14.29 -9.12
CA LEU A 143 -4.51 12.95 -8.65
C LEU A 143 -3.37 12.00 -9.03
N GLN A 144 -2.71 11.42 -8.03
CA GLN A 144 -1.58 10.51 -8.20
C GLN A 144 -2.04 9.05 -8.05
N PRO A 145 -2.23 8.29 -9.15
CA PRO A 145 -2.37 6.86 -9.07
C PRO A 145 -1.04 6.20 -8.67
N VAL A 146 -1.13 5.05 -8.02
CA VAL A 146 0.02 4.30 -7.48
C VAL A 146 0.35 3.04 -8.27
N SER A 147 -0.41 2.76 -9.34
CA SER A 147 -0.12 1.68 -10.28
C SER A 147 -0.66 1.99 -11.67
N ALA A 148 -0.03 1.40 -12.69
CA ALA A 148 -0.54 1.46 -14.07
C ALA A 148 -1.92 0.80 -14.20
N ALA A 149 -2.20 -0.23 -13.40
CA ALA A 149 -3.50 -0.90 -13.36
C ALA A 149 -4.64 0.05 -12.97
N GLN A 150 -4.44 0.96 -12.01
CA GLN A 150 -5.44 1.99 -11.68
C GLN A 150 -5.71 2.90 -12.87
N THR A 151 -4.67 3.35 -13.56
CA THR A 151 -4.82 4.22 -14.74
C THR A 151 -5.55 3.50 -15.87
N ARG A 152 -5.27 2.22 -16.13
CA ARG A 152 -5.97 1.42 -17.16
C ARG A 152 -7.45 1.17 -16.81
N GLY A 153 -7.76 1.04 -15.52
CA GLY A 153 -9.13 0.85 -15.03
C GLY A 153 -9.93 2.15 -14.86
N ALA A 154 -9.32 3.31 -15.08
CA ALA A 154 -9.95 4.60 -14.85
C ALA A 154 -11.09 4.87 -15.84
N SER A 155 -12.18 5.44 -15.34
CA SER A 155 -13.27 5.95 -16.18
C SER A 155 -12.76 7.08 -17.10
N PRO A 156 -13.24 7.17 -18.36
CA PRO A 156 -12.91 8.27 -19.24
C PRO A 156 -13.18 9.63 -18.60
N GLY A 157 -12.28 10.60 -18.82
CA GLY A 157 -12.39 11.96 -18.29
C GLY A 157 -11.79 12.19 -16.91
N LEU A 158 -11.22 11.16 -16.27
CA LEU A 158 -10.39 11.35 -15.08
C LEU A 158 -9.01 11.91 -15.44
N ASP A 159 -8.64 13.02 -14.82
CA ASP A 159 -7.34 13.66 -15.00
C ASP A 159 -6.32 13.10 -14.02
N LEU A 160 -5.77 11.93 -14.37
CA LEU A 160 -4.77 11.24 -13.55
C LEU A 160 -3.36 11.59 -14.02
N LEU A 161 -2.46 11.82 -13.07
CA LEU A 161 -1.04 11.92 -13.37
C LEU A 161 -0.47 10.55 -13.80
N PRO A 162 0.70 10.51 -14.46
CA PRO A 162 1.45 9.27 -14.64
C PRO A 162 1.68 8.56 -13.30
N PRO A 163 1.46 7.23 -13.23
CA PRO A 163 1.49 6.48 -11.98
C PRO A 163 2.87 6.48 -11.34
N LEU A 164 2.90 6.54 -10.00
CA LEU A 164 4.10 6.38 -9.19
C LEU A 164 3.95 5.14 -8.32
N GLU A 165 4.61 4.06 -8.75
CA GLU A 165 4.61 2.79 -8.03
C GLU A 165 5.17 2.93 -6.61
N ILE A 166 4.49 2.32 -5.65
CA ILE A 166 4.92 2.30 -4.24
C ILE A 166 6.16 1.43 -4.08
N GLY A 167 7.09 1.89 -3.24
CA GLY A 167 8.31 1.20 -2.88
C GLY A 167 8.22 0.49 -1.52
N VAL A 168 9.14 -0.45 -1.30
CA VAL A 168 9.35 -1.17 -0.05
C VAL A 168 10.80 -1.04 0.42
N ALA A 169 11.02 -1.20 1.73
CA ALA A 169 12.34 -1.09 2.36
C ALA A 169 13.21 -2.32 2.05
N VAL A 170 13.67 -2.46 0.80
CA VAL A 170 14.38 -3.65 0.31
C VAL A 170 15.54 -4.05 1.21
N ASP A 171 16.34 -3.08 1.69
CA ASP A 171 17.47 -3.36 2.58
C ASP A 171 17.06 -3.86 3.97
N ARG A 172 15.93 -3.40 4.51
CA ARG A 172 15.41 -3.88 5.81
C ARG A 172 14.82 -5.28 5.69
N LEU A 173 14.19 -5.58 4.55
CA LEU A 173 13.57 -6.87 4.24
C LEU A 173 14.62 -7.92 3.84
N HIS A 174 15.80 -7.50 3.39
CA HIS A 174 16.87 -8.42 3.02
C HIS A 174 17.24 -9.35 4.17
N ILE A 175 17.11 -10.65 3.91
CA ILE A 175 17.57 -11.69 4.81
C ILE A 175 18.08 -12.88 3.96
N ARG A 176 19.24 -13.43 4.33
CA ARG A 176 19.77 -14.65 3.73
C ARG A 176 19.44 -15.84 4.62
N VAL A 177 18.41 -16.58 4.22
CA VAL A 177 18.02 -17.85 4.85
C VAL A 177 17.78 -18.90 3.76
N PRO A 178 18.07 -20.18 4.03
CA PRO A 178 17.72 -21.24 3.10
C PRO A 178 16.22 -21.30 2.86
N LYS A 179 15.82 -21.46 1.60
CA LYS A 179 14.43 -21.71 1.23
C LYS A 179 13.96 -23.03 1.85
N ARG A 180 12.70 -23.05 2.28
CA ARG A 180 12.03 -24.18 2.92
C ARG A 180 10.78 -24.55 2.11
N ARG A 181 10.33 -25.79 2.28
CA ARG A 181 9.17 -26.35 1.56
C ARG A 181 7.84 -25.91 2.19
N PHE A 182 7.60 -24.61 2.23
CA PHE A 182 6.29 -24.02 2.58
C PHE A 182 6.01 -22.79 1.73
N ALA A 183 4.74 -22.51 1.52
CA ALA A 183 4.23 -21.27 0.92
C ALA A 183 3.57 -20.40 1.99
N VAL A 184 3.40 -19.11 1.68
CA VAL A 184 2.76 -18.14 2.58
C VAL A 184 1.70 -17.33 1.86
N CYS A 185 0.64 -16.96 2.56
CA CYS A 185 -0.27 -15.88 2.18
C CYS A 185 -0.19 -14.79 3.24
N LEU A 186 -0.12 -13.53 2.82
CA LEU A 186 -0.16 -12.37 3.70
C LEU A 186 -1.33 -11.47 3.30
N GLY A 187 -2.19 -11.15 4.26
CA GLY A 187 -3.38 -10.31 4.02
C GLY A 187 -4.52 -10.65 4.98
N ASP A 188 -5.51 -9.77 5.05
CA ASP A 188 -6.68 -10.01 5.90
C ASP A 188 -7.53 -11.16 5.38
N ILE A 189 -8.21 -11.86 6.29
CA ILE A 189 -9.08 -12.98 5.92
C ILE A 189 -10.42 -12.44 5.42
N GLU A 190 -10.47 -12.21 4.12
CA GLU A 190 -11.65 -11.70 3.40
C GLU A 190 -11.88 -12.48 2.10
N PRO A 191 -13.13 -12.54 1.58
CA PRO A 191 -13.43 -13.25 0.33
C PRO A 191 -12.55 -12.81 -0.83
N GLU A 192 -12.32 -11.49 -0.93
CA GLU A 192 -11.53 -10.85 -1.98
C GLU A 192 -10.06 -11.31 -1.99
N ALA A 193 -9.50 -11.71 -0.84
CA ALA A 193 -8.13 -12.20 -0.75
C ALA A 193 -7.93 -13.60 -1.37
N GLY A 194 -9.01 -14.36 -1.59
CA GLY A 194 -8.96 -15.64 -2.30
C GLY A 194 -8.23 -16.78 -1.59
N PHE A 195 -7.90 -16.68 -0.30
CA PHE A 195 -7.09 -17.68 0.40
C PHE A 195 -7.65 -19.12 0.42
N HIS A 196 -8.95 -19.32 0.24
CA HIS A 196 -9.54 -20.65 0.03
C HIS A 196 -8.96 -21.36 -1.21
N ILE A 197 -8.68 -20.61 -2.28
CA ILE A 197 -8.04 -21.11 -3.51
C ILE A 197 -6.60 -21.53 -3.23
N ALA A 198 -5.84 -20.73 -2.49
CA ALA A 198 -4.48 -21.07 -2.09
C ALA A 198 -4.42 -22.33 -1.20
N LEU A 199 -5.40 -22.48 -0.29
CA LEU A 199 -5.53 -23.69 0.54
C LEU A 199 -5.81 -24.92 -0.33
N ASP A 200 -6.71 -24.80 -1.31
CA ASP A 200 -7.04 -25.88 -2.23
C ASP A 200 -5.84 -26.25 -3.12
N ALA A 201 -5.11 -25.27 -3.64
CA ALA A 201 -3.87 -25.47 -4.40
C ALA A 201 -2.79 -26.18 -3.57
N ALA A 202 -2.53 -25.69 -2.35
CA ALA A 202 -1.55 -26.30 -1.45
C ALA A 202 -1.93 -27.73 -1.04
N ARG A 203 -3.23 -28.06 -1.04
CA ARG A 203 -3.74 -29.41 -0.75
C ARG A 203 -3.44 -30.41 -1.85
N GLN A 204 -3.50 -29.99 -3.11
CA GLN A 204 -3.24 -30.86 -4.27
C GLN A 204 -1.81 -31.43 -4.28
N ILE A 205 -0.82 -30.67 -3.83
CA ILE A 205 0.62 -31.04 -3.87
C ILE A 205 1.24 -31.30 -2.48
N ASP A 206 0.39 -31.51 -1.48
CA ASP A 206 0.80 -31.74 -0.08
C ASP A 206 1.80 -30.68 0.48
N MET A 207 1.58 -29.42 0.10
CA MET A 207 2.40 -28.27 0.50
C MET A 207 1.97 -27.71 1.86
N GLN A 208 2.95 -27.33 2.69
CA GLN A 208 2.69 -26.55 3.89
C GLN A 208 2.33 -25.11 3.50
N LEU A 209 1.21 -24.59 4.00
CA LEU A 209 0.76 -23.22 3.76
C LEU A 209 0.49 -22.50 5.08
N LEU A 210 1.07 -21.30 5.22
CA LEU A 210 0.89 -20.45 6.38
C LEU A 210 0.15 -19.17 5.98
N LEU A 211 -1.07 -19.00 6.46
CA LEU A 211 -1.88 -17.80 6.28
C LEU A 211 -1.58 -16.84 7.44
N CYS A 212 -1.16 -15.61 7.13
CA CYS A 212 -0.87 -14.58 8.14
C CYS A 212 -1.60 -13.29 7.81
N GLY A 213 -2.24 -12.70 8.81
CA GLY A 213 -2.99 -11.45 8.66
C GLY A 213 -4.11 -11.30 9.68
N GLY A 214 -4.88 -10.24 9.55
CA GLY A 214 -5.96 -9.88 10.46
C GLY A 214 -7.26 -10.64 10.19
N LEU A 215 -8.16 -10.51 11.16
CA LEU A 215 -9.56 -10.86 11.00
C LEU A 215 -10.37 -9.57 11.08
N SER A 216 -11.06 -9.22 10.00
CA SER A 216 -12.11 -8.22 10.07
C SER A 216 -13.29 -8.76 10.89
N ARG A 217 -14.02 -7.86 11.54
CA ARG A 217 -15.20 -8.20 12.35
C ARG A 217 -16.51 -8.06 11.55
N GLY A 218 -16.44 -7.72 10.27
CA GLY A 218 -17.61 -7.67 9.41
C GLY A 218 -18.26 -9.05 9.25
N ALA A 219 -19.57 -9.05 8.99
CA ALA A 219 -20.35 -10.28 8.93
C ALA A 219 -19.93 -11.19 7.77
N GLU A 220 -19.47 -10.61 6.66
CA GLU A 220 -19.02 -11.33 5.48
C GLU A 220 -17.67 -12.03 5.72
N GLU A 221 -16.72 -11.35 6.34
CA GLU A 221 -15.39 -11.88 6.66
C GLU A 221 -15.48 -12.97 7.73
N GLN A 222 -16.40 -12.81 8.70
CA GLN A 222 -16.71 -13.89 9.65
C GLN A 222 -17.31 -15.11 8.95
N ARG A 223 -18.24 -14.91 8.01
CA ARG A 223 -18.81 -16.00 7.21
C ARG A 223 -17.72 -16.73 6.42
N TYR A 224 -16.89 -15.99 5.70
CA TYR A 224 -15.78 -16.51 4.92
C TYR A 224 -14.78 -17.30 5.77
N LEU A 225 -14.42 -16.80 6.96
CA LEU A 225 -13.57 -17.53 7.90
C LEU A 225 -14.18 -18.87 8.32
N GLN A 226 -15.48 -18.92 8.62
CA GLN A 226 -16.16 -20.13 9.09
C GLN A 226 -16.42 -21.14 7.98
N GLU A 227 -16.87 -20.68 6.82
CA GLU A 227 -17.37 -21.52 5.73
C GLU A 227 -16.26 -21.92 4.76
N GLU A 228 -15.29 -21.03 4.49
CA GLU A 228 -14.28 -21.27 3.47
C GLU A 228 -12.89 -21.58 4.06
N ILE A 229 -12.46 -20.86 5.08
CA ILE A 229 -11.10 -21.02 5.61
C ILE A 229 -11.00 -22.16 6.62
N ARG A 230 -11.77 -22.13 7.71
CA ARG A 230 -11.67 -23.11 8.81
C ARG A 230 -11.79 -24.58 8.35
N PRO A 231 -12.71 -24.95 7.43
CA PRO A 231 -12.83 -26.34 6.99
C PRO A 231 -11.63 -26.85 6.18
N ARG A 232 -10.81 -25.95 5.64
CA ARG A 232 -9.62 -26.24 4.84
C ARG A 232 -8.32 -26.23 5.64
N LEU A 233 -8.36 -25.87 6.92
CA LEU A 233 -7.18 -25.87 7.79
C LEU A 233 -6.87 -27.28 8.30
N ASP A 234 -5.58 -27.58 8.42
CA ASP A 234 -5.06 -28.85 8.93
C ASP A 234 -3.64 -28.63 9.54
N PRO A 235 -2.92 -29.68 10.02
CA PRO A 235 -1.57 -29.49 10.57
C PRO A 235 -0.55 -28.83 9.61
N LYS A 236 -0.74 -28.94 8.29
CA LYS A 236 0.11 -28.32 7.24
C LYS A 236 -0.44 -26.99 6.73
N ARG A 237 -1.75 -26.75 6.77
CA ARG A 237 -2.39 -25.50 6.34
C ARG A 237 -2.92 -24.75 7.55
N ARG A 238 -2.20 -23.71 7.98
CA ARG A 238 -2.42 -23.06 9.27
C ARG A 238 -2.68 -21.58 9.11
N PHE A 239 -3.67 -21.09 9.85
CA PHE A 239 -3.85 -19.66 10.09
C PHE A 239 -3.08 -19.25 11.35
N LEU A 240 -2.19 -18.27 11.21
CA LEU A 240 -1.30 -17.82 12.28
C LEU A 240 -1.71 -16.47 12.90
N GLY A 241 -2.73 -15.81 12.34
CA GLY A 241 -3.10 -14.45 12.72
C GLY A 241 -2.06 -13.41 12.27
N ARG A 242 -2.10 -12.23 12.90
CA ARG A 242 -1.15 -11.14 12.62
C ARG A 242 0.24 -11.53 13.12
N ILE A 243 1.25 -11.24 12.31
CA ILE A 243 2.66 -11.49 12.64
C ILE A 243 3.44 -10.18 12.60
N GLY A 244 4.38 -9.99 13.53
CA GLY A 244 5.27 -8.84 13.53
C GLY A 244 6.33 -8.92 12.42
N PHE A 245 7.00 -7.80 12.13
CA PHE A 245 7.91 -7.67 11.00
C PHE A 245 9.06 -8.68 11.01
N GLY A 246 9.69 -8.91 12.16
CA GLY A 246 10.80 -9.87 12.25
C GLY A 246 10.40 -11.27 11.80
N ARG A 247 9.20 -11.72 12.20
CA ARG A 247 8.64 -13.02 11.78
C ARG A 247 8.20 -12.99 10.32
N LYS A 248 7.56 -11.91 9.86
CA LYS A 248 7.18 -11.70 8.45
C LYS A 248 8.39 -11.80 7.53
N ARG A 249 9.45 -11.06 7.83
CA ARG A 249 10.72 -11.06 7.07
C ARG A 249 11.34 -12.45 7.00
N TRP A 250 11.44 -13.15 8.13
CA TRP A 250 11.98 -14.52 8.13
C TRP A 250 11.09 -15.48 7.33
N MET A 251 9.77 -15.40 7.51
CA MET A 251 8.82 -16.25 6.80
C MET A 251 8.87 -16.02 5.30
N LEU A 252 8.84 -14.76 4.85
CA LEU A 252 8.99 -14.42 3.44
C LEU A 252 10.34 -14.94 2.93
N GLY A 253 11.46 -14.59 3.55
CA GLY A 253 12.79 -15.03 3.11
C GLY A 253 12.95 -16.55 3.00
N ALA A 254 12.36 -17.31 3.92
CA ALA A 254 12.42 -18.77 3.93
C ALA A 254 11.33 -19.46 3.07
N ALA A 255 10.23 -18.79 2.73
CA ALA A 255 9.16 -19.39 1.95
C ALA A 255 9.62 -19.70 0.52
N ARG A 256 9.10 -20.81 -0.02
CA ARG A 256 9.26 -21.18 -1.44
C ARG A 256 8.64 -20.12 -2.34
N CYS A 257 7.44 -19.66 -1.99
CA CYS A 257 6.72 -18.61 -2.70
C CYS A 257 5.68 -17.94 -1.79
N LEU A 258 5.29 -16.73 -2.17
CA LEU A 258 4.06 -16.08 -1.71
C LEU A 258 2.94 -16.46 -2.68
N LEU A 259 1.77 -16.81 -2.14
CA LEU A 259 0.54 -16.99 -2.92
C LEU A 259 -0.36 -15.76 -2.74
N ALA A 260 -0.71 -15.13 -3.86
CA ALA A 260 -1.59 -13.96 -3.92
C ALA A 260 -2.77 -14.21 -4.88
N PRO A 261 -3.73 -15.09 -4.53
CA PRO A 261 -4.93 -15.37 -5.34
C PRO A 261 -5.98 -14.25 -5.24
N SER A 262 -5.56 -12.99 -5.13
CA SER A 262 -6.47 -11.86 -4.92
C SER A 262 -7.46 -11.75 -6.08
N LEU A 263 -8.74 -11.70 -5.75
CA LEU A 263 -9.86 -11.51 -6.67
C LEU A 263 -10.17 -10.03 -6.89
N MET A 264 -9.63 -9.16 -6.02
CA MET A 264 -9.75 -7.71 -6.12
C MET A 264 -8.60 -7.13 -6.93
N SER A 265 -8.90 -6.09 -7.71
CA SER A 265 -7.90 -5.27 -8.40
C SER A 265 -7.14 -4.40 -7.40
N GLU A 266 -6.17 -4.98 -6.70
CA GLU A 266 -5.39 -4.28 -5.68
C GLU A 266 -4.41 -3.27 -6.32
N PRO A 267 -4.44 -1.98 -5.91
CA PRO A 267 -3.52 -0.98 -6.45
C PRO A 267 -2.08 -1.11 -5.96
N THR A 268 -1.90 -1.68 -4.76
CA THR A 268 -0.61 -1.72 -4.05
C THR A 268 -0.41 -3.05 -3.33
N PRO A 269 -0.08 -4.14 -4.05
CA PRO A 269 0.13 -5.47 -3.45
C PRO A 269 1.44 -5.50 -2.65
N VAL A 270 1.45 -4.85 -1.49
CA VAL A 270 2.64 -4.66 -0.64
C VAL A 270 3.22 -6.01 -0.22
N ALA A 271 2.38 -6.99 0.10
CA ALA A 271 2.82 -8.34 0.42
C ALA A 271 3.68 -8.96 -0.70
N ALA A 272 3.30 -8.75 -1.96
CA ALA A 272 4.05 -9.25 -3.11
C ALA A 272 5.36 -8.47 -3.30
N LEU A 273 5.34 -7.15 -3.15
CA LEU A 273 6.56 -6.31 -3.17
C LEU A 273 7.56 -6.76 -2.09
N GLU A 274 7.07 -6.98 -0.86
CA GLU A 274 7.89 -7.44 0.26
C GLU A 274 8.45 -8.86 0.02
N ALA A 275 7.67 -9.75 -0.58
CA ALA A 275 8.12 -11.08 -0.97
C ALA A 275 9.27 -11.00 -1.98
N LEU A 276 9.14 -10.20 -3.04
CA LEU A 276 10.20 -10.00 -4.02
C LEU A 276 11.46 -9.40 -3.38
N ALA A 277 11.30 -8.41 -2.48
CA ALA A 277 12.40 -7.83 -1.71
C ALA A 277 13.12 -8.85 -0.80
N CYS A 278 12.41 -9.87 -0.32
CA CYS A 278 13.00 -10.99 0.43
C CYS A 278 13.61 -12.07 -0.49
N GLY A 279 13.45 -11.95 -1.81
CA GLY A 279 13.87 -12.95 -2.80
C GLY A 279 12.92 -14.14 -2.86
N THR A 280 11.63 -13.88 -2.72
CA THR A 280 10.58 -14.90 -2.68
C THR A 280 9.68 -14.71 -3.89
N PRO A 281 9.63 -15.71 -4.78
CA PRO A 281 8.73 -15.69 -5.92
C PRO A 281 7.27 -15.48 -5.52
N VAL A 282 6.49 -14.85 -6.40
CA VAL A 282 5.07 -14.60 -6.20
C VAL A 282 4.25 -15.39 -7.21
N VAL A 283 3.34 -16.24 -6.74
CA VAL A 283 2.33 -16.89 -7.58
C VAL A 283 1.01 -16.16 -7.36
N ALA A 284 0.50 -15.51 -8.40
CA ALA A 284 -0.63 -14.58 -8.28
C ALA A 284 -1.67 -14.78 -9.38
N PHE A 285 -2.89 -14.34 -9.10
CA PHE A 285 -3.85 -14.06 -10.18
C PHE A 285 -3.48 -12.75 -10.89
N PRO A 286 -3.76 -12.62 -12.20
CA PRO A 286 -3.43 -11.42 -12.97
C PRO A 286 -4.46 -10.29 -12.71
N THR A 287 -4.57 -9.87 -11.45
CA THR A 287 -5.52 -8.84 -10.99
C THR A 287 -4.77 -7.57 -10.56
N GLY A 288 -5.32 -6.40 -10.90
CA GLY A 288 -4.75 -5.11 -10.51
C GLY A 288 -3.26 -4.99 -10.81
N ALA A 289 -2.50 -4.49 -9.83
CA ALA A 289 -1.06 -4.31 -9.97
C ALA A 289 -0.26 -5.63 -9.89
N LEU A 290 -0.85 -6.76 -9.46
CA LEU A 290 -0.16 -8.06 -9.48
C LEU A 290 0.20 -8.49 -10.90
N ALA A 291 -0.65 -8.16 -11.88
CA ALA A 291 -0.41 -8.46 -13.29
C ALA A 291 0.84 -7.76 -13.87
N ASP A 292 1.14 -6.54 -13.40
CA ASP A 292 2.32 -5.77 -13.84
C ASP A 292 3.58 -6.07 -13.00
N LEU A 293 3.37 -6.56 -11.77
CA LEU A 293 4.42 -6.82 -10.79
C LEU A 293 5.13 -8.16 -11.03
N VAL A 294 4.38 -9.21 -11.36
CA VAL A 294 4.92 -10.56 -11.51
C VAL A 294 5.43 -10.75 -12.94
N GLU A 295 6.72 -11.04 -13.07
CA GLU A 295 7.40 -11.36 -14.33
C GLU A 295 7.52 -12.90 -14.42
N PRO A 296 6.68 -13.58 -15.25
CA PRO A 296 6.65 -15.03 -15.30
C PRO A 296 8.01 -15.65 -15.61
N GLY A 297 8.44 -16.60 -14.78
CA GLY A 297 9.75 -17.27 -14.93
C GLY A 297 10.96 -16.47 -14.43
N VAL A 298 10.75 -15.24 -13.93
CA VAL A 298 11.80 -14.42 -13.30
C VAL A 298 11.47 -14.16 -11.84
N THR A 299 10.31 -13.54 -11.56
CA THR A 299 9.89 -13.17 -10.21
C THR A 299 8.72 -13.99 -9.69
N GLY A 300 8.18 -14.91 -10.49
CA GLY A 300 7.04 -15.73 -10.11
C GLY A 300 6.24 -16.22 -11.30
N PHE A 301 4.93 -16.41 -11.10
CA PHE A 301 4.01 -16.88 -12.12
C PHE A 301 2.62 -16.26 -11.96
N LEU A 302 1.98 -15.96 -13.09
CA LEU A 302 0.58 -15.58 -13.16
C LEU A 302 -0.26 -16.81 -13.51
N VAL A 303 -1.29 -17.10 -12.71
CA VAL A 303 -2.13 -18.29 -12.81
C VAL A 303 -3.61 -17.91 -12.74
N LYS A 304 -4.52 -18.79 -13.16
CA LYS A 304 -5.96 -18.47 -13.19
C LYS A 304 -6.84 -19.28 -12.22
N ASP A 305 -6.31 -20.36 -11.65
CA ASP A 305 -7.06 -21.27 -10.79
C ASP A 305 -6.13 -22.01 -9.80
N ALA A 306 -6.74 -22.82 -8.93
CA ALA A 306 -6.01 -23.59 -7.91
C ALA A 306 -5.08 -24.66 -8.51
N GLU A 307 -5.41 -25.20 -9.69
CA GLU A 307 -4.62 -26.26 -10.32
C GLU A 307 -3.34 -25.68 -10.93
N GLU A 308 -3.45 -24.58 -11.68
CA GLU A 308 -2.28 -23.86 -12.19
C GLU A 308 -1.43 -23.31 -11.03
N MET A 309 -2.07 -22.81 -9.96
CA MET A 309 -1.35 -22.38 -8.75
C MET A 309 -0.56 -23.52 -8.11
N ALA A 310 -1.13 -24.72 -8.04
CA ALA A 310 -0.44 -25.89 -7.48
C ALA A 310 0.83 -26.23 -8.28
N ARG A 311 0.75 -26.23 -9.62
CA ARG A 311 1.92 -26.46 -10.50
C ARG A 311 2.97 -25.36 -10.33
N ALA A 312 2.54 -24.10 -10.35
CA ALA A 312 3.44 -22.95 -10.20
C ALA A 312 4.18 -22.91 -8.85
N ILE A 313 3.59 -23.44 -7.77
CA ILE A 313 4.28 -23.60 -6.48
C ILE A 313 5.51 -24.50 -6.62
N GLU A 314 5.40 -25.58 -7.39
CA GLU A 314 6.52 -26.49 -7.64
C GLU A 314 7.58 -25.82 -8.52
N ASP A 315 7.16 -25.14 -9.58
CA ASP A 315 8.05 -24.44 -10.51
C ASP A 315 8.87 -23.31 -9.86
N CYS A 316 8.34 -22.68 -8.79
CA CYS A 316 9.07 -21.67 -8.01
C CYS A 316 10.40 -22.16 -7.43
N GLU A 317 10.60 -23.48 -7.28
CA GLU A 317 11.88 -24.04 -6.83
C GLU A 317 13.03 -23.78 -7.81
N THR A 318 12.72 -23.52 -9.09
CA THR A 318 13.70 -23.27 -10.15
C THR A 318 14.11 -21.80 -10.26
N LEU A 319 13.36 -20.88 -9.62
CA LEU A 319 13.58 -19.45 -9.76
C LEU A 319 14.70 -18.96 -8.84
N ASP A 320 15.48 -18.00 -9.33
CA ASP A 320 16.58 -17.39 -8.60
C ASP A 320 16.06 -16.35 -7.58
N PRO A 321 16.27 -16.57 -6.26
CA PRO A 321 15.96 -15.58 -5.24
C PRO A 321 16.67 -14.22 -5.45
N ASP A 322 17.86 -14.21 -6.04
CA ASP A 322 18.58 -12.96 -6.33
C ASP A 322 17.92 -12.17 -7.46
N ALA A 323 17.39 -12.82 -8.49
CA ALA A 323 16.60 -12.16 -9.54
C ALA A 323 15.36 -11.45 -8.97
N CYS A 324 14.60 -12.13 -8.10
CA CYS A 324 13.45 -11.52 -7.40
C CYS A 324 13.85 -10.24 -6.65
N ARG A 325 14.96 -10.27 -5.90
CA ARG A 325 15.47 -9.11 -5.15
C ARG A 325 15.96 -8.01 -6.05
N ALA A 326 16.64 -8.35 -7.15
CA ALA A 326 17.15 -7.38 -8.10
C ALA A 326 15.99 -6.59 -8.73
N THR A 327 14.91 -7.26 -9.14
CA THR A 327 13.70 -6.60 -9.64
C THR A 327 13.08 -5.68 -8.59
N ALA A 328 12.92 -6.17 -7.34
CA ALA A 328 12.40 -5.36 -6.24
C ALA A 328 13.26 -4.11 -5.98
N ARG A 329 14.59 -4.23 -5.96
CA ARG A 329 15.49 -3.10 -5.75
C ARG A 329 15.42 -2.08 -6.89
N ALA A 330 15.40 -2.55 -8.13
CA ALA A 330 15.45 -1.69 -9.31
C ALA A 330 14.16 -0.89 -9.51
N ARG A 331 12.99 -1.51 -9.30
CA ARG A 331 11.67 -0.90 -9.59
C ARG A 331 10.98 -0.35 -8.35
N TYR A 332 11.11 -1.06 -7.23
CA TYR A 332 10.25 -0.91 -6.04
C TYR A 332 11.02 -0.61 -4.76
N SER A 333 12.21 0.01 -4.84
CA SER A 333 12.89 0.52 -3.65
C SER A 333 12.20 1.77 -3.11
N LEU A 334 12.16 1.92 -1.78
CA LEU A 334 11.69 3.17 -1.16
C LEU A 334 12.47 4.39 -1.62
N ASP A 335 13.81 4.30 -1.72
CA ASP A 335 14.62 5.43 -2.17
C ASP A 335 14.24 5.85 -3.60
N GLY A 336 14.17 4.90 -4.54
CA GLY A 336 13.74 5.17 -5.91
C GLY A 336 12.30 5.70 -6.01
N MET A 337 11.39 5.24 -5.15
CA MET A 337 10.04 5.81 -5.05
C MET A 337 10.11 7.27 -4.59
N THR A 338 10.84 7.57 -3.52
CA THR A 338 10.92 8.92 -2.96
C THR A 338 11.56 9.91 -3.93
N GLU A 339 12.59 9.50 -4.68
CA GLU A 339 13.19 10.33 -5.75
C GLU A 339 12.15 10.74 -6.80
N ARG A 340 11.29 9.80 -7.25
CA ARG A 340 10.20 10.11 -8.19
C ARG A 340 9.16 11.07 -7.61
N TYR A 341 8.83 10.95 -6.32
CA TYR A 341 7.93 11.90 -5.65
C TYR A 341 8.56 13.29 -5.53
N LEU A 342 9.84 13.39 -5.20
CA LEU A 342 10.54 14.68 -5.14
C LEU A 342 10.54 15.37 -6.51
N SER A 343 10.86 14.65 -7.59
CA SER A 343 10.74 15.20 -8.95
C SER A 343 9.31 15.63 -9.27
N ARG A 344 8.30 14.86 -8.85
CA ARG A 344 6.90 15.25 -9.03
C ARG A 344 6.55 16.54 -8.27
N PHE A 345 7.06 16.72 -7.05
CA PHE A 345 6.81 17.93 -6.29
C PHE A 345 7.41 19.15 -6.97
N GLU A 346 8.63 19.02 -7.51
CA GLU A 346 9.25 20.08 -8.30
C GLU A 346 8.40 20.44 -9.53
N GLU A 347 7.95 19.45 -10.30
CA GLU A 347 7.09 19.66 -11.48
C GLU A 347 5.79 20.40 -11.15
N LEU A 348 5.16 20.05 -10.03
CA LEU A 348 3.89 20.64 -9.61
C LEU A 348 4.09 22.05 -9.06
N ALA A 349 5.14 22.27 -8.25
CA ALA A 349 5.46 23.58 -7.72
C ALA A 349 5.86 24.59 -8.81
N SER A 350 6.50 24.14 -9.89
CA SER A 350 6.82 25.00 -11.05
C SER A 350 5.69 25.15 -12.07
N GLY A 351 4.55 24.46 -11.89
CA GLY A 351 3.42 24.49 -12.83
C GLY A 351 3.69 23.79 -14.17
N THR A 352 4.65 22.87 -14.22
CA THR A 352 5.08 22.17 -15.46
C THR A 352 4.50 20.77 -15.61
N ALA A 353 3.81 20.24 -14.60
CA ALA A 353 3.20 18.91 -14.68
C ALA A 353 2.10 18.87 -15.75
N LYS A 354 2.17 17.89 -16.65
CA LYS A 354 1.08 17.55 -17.58
C LYS A 354 0.40 16.28 -17.11
N ALA A 355 -0.91 16.33 -16.89
CA ALA A 355 -1.68 15.14 -16.63
C ALA A 355 -1.72 14.22 -17.86
N ALA A 356 -1.75 12.91 -17.63
CA ALA A 356 -1.87 11.94 -18.70
C ALA A 356 -3.36 11.85 -19.06
N GLY A 357 -3.76 12.51 -20.15
CA GLY A 357 -5.11 12.36 -20.67
C GLY A 357 -5.39 10.88 -20.94
N VAL A 358 -6.36 10.30 -20.20
CA VAL A 358 -6.88 8.97 -20.49
C VAL A 358 -7.71 9.10 -21.77
N ALA A 359 -7.11 8.70 -22.90
CA ALA A 359 -7.70 8.77 -24.23
C ALA A 359 -8.79 7.70 -24.44
#